data_AF-A0A9W6KRE2-F1
#
_entry.id   AF-A0A9W6KRE2-F1
#
_cell.length_a   1.000
_cell.length_b   1.000
_cell.length_c   1.000
_cell.angle_alpha   90.00
_cell.angle_beta   90.00
_cell.angle_gamma   90.00
#
_symmetry.space_group_name_H-M   'P 1'
#
loop_
_entity.id
_entity.type
_entity.pdbx_description
1 polymer ?
#
loop_
_entity_poly.entity_id
_entity_poly.type
_entity_poly.pdbx_seq_one_letter_code
_entity_poly.pdbx_strand_id
1 'polypeptide(L)'
;MPRWPWRTEQTGESKSDSIVAQLPRDDATSTIDGAGDNPQEDGAGVIAPVTLLRVADALEKLDIRYLTDGDGSLLALWERHAVLFALEGPSDEILVIRARPHATVPPDWADRSYRVVNEWNHTRRFYKAYIGDPTDRGQLPIYAEMQVPLLSGVHDALIAELVDCAAVVALGFVDWLHDEGALL
;
A
#
# COMPACT_ATOMS: atom_id res chain seq x y z
N MET A 1 11.08 13.92 7.86
CA MET A 1 9.98 13.28 7.11
C MET A 1 9.88 14.02 5.77
N PRO A 2 10.12 13.38 4.61
CA PRO A 2 9.93 14.08 3.34
C PRO A 2 8.44 14.40 3.19
N ARG A 3 8.13 15.68 2.97
CA ARG A 3 6.77 16.22 2.83
C ARG A 3 6.40 16.15 1.35
N TRP A 4 5.43 15.32 0.95
CA TRP A 4 4.96 15.27 -0.44
C TRP A 4 4.04 16.48 -0.76
N PRO A 5 4.02 16.99 -2.00
CA PRO A 5 3.62 18.36 -2.32
C PRO A 5 2.11 18.61 -2.42
N TRP A 6 1.24 17.63 -2.19
CA TRP A 6 -0.22 17.84 -2.32
C TRP A 6 -0.83 18.65 -1.16
N ARG A 7 -0.08 18.90 -0.07
CA ARG A 7 -0.47 19.85 0.99
C ARG A 7 -0.06 21.27 0.62
N THR A 8 -0.71 21.82 -0.40
CA THR A 8 -0.74 23.26 -0.72
C THR A 8 -2.18 23.77 -0.64
N GLU A 9 -2.32 24.94 -0.02
CA GLU A 9 -3.58 25.64 0.22
C GLU A 9 -4.50 25.69 -1.01
N GLN A 10 -5.78 25.42 -0.76
CA GLN A 10 -6.85 25.51 -1.76
C GLN A 10 -6.86 26.90 -2.41
N THR A 11 -6.69 26.94 -3.73
CA THR A 11 -7.29 27.98 -4.58
C THR A 11 -7.42 27.47 -6.02
N GLY A 12 -8.65 27.52 -6.54
CA GLY A 12 -8.93 27.50 -7.98
C GLY A 12 -9.52 26.19 -8.51
N GLU A 13 -10.85 26.15 -8.61
CA GLU A 13 -11.58 25.20 -9.46
C GLU A 13 -11.03 25.21 -10.90
N SER A 14 -10.82 24.03 -11.47
CA SER A 14 -10.77 23.86 -12.92
C SER A 14 -11.39 22.51 -13.29
N LYS A 15 -12.51 22.57 -14.00
CA LYS A 15 -13.19 21.43 -14.63
C LYS A 15 -12.25 20.76 -15.62
N SER A 16 -12.05 19.46 -15.45
CA SER A 16 -11.43 18.61 -16.49
C SER A 16 -12.45 17.57 -16.95
N ASP A 17 -12.75 17.61 -18.25
CA ASP A 17 -13.59 16.65 -18.94
C ASP A 17 -12.88 15.29 -18.97
N SER A 18 -13.47 14.29 -18.30
CA SER A 18 -13.01 12.91 -18.35
C SER A 18 -13.55 12.22 -19.61
N ILE A 19 -12.68 11.94 -20.57
CA ILE A 19 -12.98 10.98 -21.65
C ILE A 19 -12.81 9.57 -21.06
N VAL A 20 -13.91 8.96 -20.63
CA VAL A 20 -13.94 7.55 -20.25
C VAL A 20 -13.97 6.73 -21.55
N ALA A 21 -12.89 6.02 -21.84
CA ALA A 21 -12.89 5.02 -22.90
C ALA A 21 -13.79 3.84 -22.47
N GLN A 22 -15.01 3.78 -23.02
CA GLN A 22 -15.90 2.63 -22.85
C GLN A 22 -15.30 1.40 -23.54
N LEU A 23 -14.87 0.42 -22.74
CA LEU A 23 -14.61 -0.94 -23.22
C LEU A 23 -15.94 -1.57 -23.67
N PRO A 24 -15.98 -2.29 -24.80
CA PRO A 24 -17.18 -3.00 -25.23
C PRO A 24 -17.58 -4.04 -24.17
N ARG A 25 -18.82 -3.97 -23.71
CA ARG A 25 -19.43 -5.07 -22.96
C ARG A 25 -20.06 -6.01 -23.98
N ASP A 26 -19.53 -7.22 -24.07
CA ASP A 26 -20.19 -8.29 -24.83
C ASP A 26 -21.45 -8.72 -24.08
N ASP A 27 -22.61 -8.33 -24.61
CA ASP A 27 -23.92 -8.80 -24.17
C ASP A 27 -24.11 -10.27 -24.60
N ALA A 28 -23.71 -11.19 -23.73
CA ALA A 28 -24.10 -12.60 -23.82
C ALA A 28 -25.11 -12.94 -22.72
N THR A 29 -26.38 -12.67 -23.01
CA THR A 29 -27.53 -13.11 -22.20
C THR A 29 -27.53 -14.64 -22.14
N SER A 30 -27.16 -15.20 -20.98
CA SER A 30 -27.29 -16.62 -20.67
C SER A 30 -28.23 -16.75 -19.48
N THR A 31 -29.52 -16.95 -19.76
CA THR A 31 -30.51 -17.34 -18.75
C THR A 31 -30.21 -18.75 -18.27
N ILE A 32 -29.84 -18.88 -17.00
CA ILE A 32 -29.82 -20.17 -16.29
C ILE A 32 -30.87 -20.11 -15.19
N ASP A 33 -32.05 -20.66 -15.48
CA ASP A 33 -33.05 -20.99 -14.46
C ASP A 33 -32.56 -22.23 -13.71
N GLY A 34 -32.29 -22.06 -12.41
CA GLY A 34 -31.91 -23.12 -11.52
C GLY A 34 -32.09 -22.68 -10.07
N ALA A 35 -33.30 -22.84 -9.54
CA ALA A 35 -33.59 -22.71 -8.13
C ALA A 35 -32.78 -23.77 -7.35
N GLY A 36 -31.71 -23.32 -6.71
CA GLY A 36 -30.90 -24.06 -5.77
C GLY A 36 -30.72 -23.21 -4.52
N ASP A 37 -31.19 -23.74 -3.41
CA ASP A 37 -31.05 -23.28 -2.03
C ASP A 37 -29.63 -22.70 -1.77
N ASN A 38 -29.50 -21.37 -1.73
CA ASN A 38 -28.25 -20.72 -1.34
C ASN A 38 -28.32 -20.46 0.17
N PRO A 39 -27.47 -21.11 0.99
CA PRO A 39 -27.42 -20.82 2.41
C PRO A 39 -26.90 -19.40 2.59
N GLN A 40 -27.81 -18.51 2.98
CA GLN A 40 -27.60 -17.28 3.74
C GLN A 40 -26.42 -16.38 3.31
N GLU A 41 -26.75 -15.34 2.53
CA GLU A 41 -25.91 -14.17 2.24
C GLU A 41 -25.65 -13.33 3.51
N ASP A 42 -24.97 -13.87 4.52
CA ASP A 42 -24.47 -13.13 5.70
C ASP A 42 -22.95 -12.93 5.62
N GLY A 43 -22.41 -12.72 4.41
CA GLY A 43 -20.95 -12.73 4.16
C GLY A 43 -20.34 -11.42 3.67
N ALA A 44 -21.12 -10.53 3.05
CA ALA A 44 -20.59 -9.27 2.54
C ALA A 44 -20.62 -8.22 3.67
N GLY A 45 -19.50 -8.09 4.39
CA GLY A 45 -19.34 -7.07 5.42
C GLY A 45 -19.71 -5.67 4.92
N VAL A 46 -20.14 -4.78 5.84
CA VAL A 46 -20.58 -3.42 5.51
C VAL A 46 -19.49 -2.68 4.72
N ILE A 47 -19.82 -2.22 3.51
CA ILE A 47 -18.95 -1.34 2.72
C ILE A 47 -19.06 0.07 3.30
N ALA A 48 -17.94 0.60 3.75
CA ALA A 48 -17.84 1.94 4.31
C ALA A 48 -16.53 2.61 3.88
N PRO A 49 -16.39 3.94 3.96
CA PRO A 49 -15.13 4.63 3.72
C PRO A 49 -13.99 4.05 4.57
N VAL A 50 -12.81 3.92 3.99
CA VAL A 50 -11.61 3.53 4.75
C VAL A 50 -11.24 4.65 5.72
N THR A 51 -10.83 4.28 6.93
CA THR A 51 -10.32 5.23 7.93
C THR A 51 -9.09 4.63 8.60
N LEU A 52 -8.19 5.46 9.14
CA LEU A 52 -7.03 4.95 9.90
C LEU A 52 -7.47 4.12 11.12
N LEU A 53 -8.62 4.42 11.72
CA LEU A 53 -9.19 3.60 12.80
C LEU A 53 -9.50 2.17 12.33
N ARG A 54 -10.10 2.00 11.15
CA ARG A 54 -10.39 0.67 10.60
C ARG A 54 -9.12 -0.09 10.20
N VAL A 55 -8.07 0.62 9.80
CA VAL A 55 -6.74 0.02 9.56
C VAL A 55 -6.09 -0.39 10.89
N ALA A 56 -6.22 0.43 11.94
CA ALA A 56 -5.78 0.08 13.29
C ALA A 56 -6.50 -1.17 13.81
N ASP A 57 -7.83 -1.24 13.68
CA ASP A 57 -8.60 -2.42 14.07
C ASP A 57 -8.14 -3.69 13.32
N ALA A 58 -7.74 -3.55 12.05
CA ALA A 58 -7.18 -4.65 11.28
C ALA A 58 -5.79 -5.08 11.80
N LEU A 59 -4.92 -4.14 12.15
CA LEU A 59 -3.62 -4.42 12.77
C LEU A 59 -3.79 -5.13 14.13
N GLU A 60 -4.74 -4.69 14.95
CA GLU A 60 -5.05 -5.34 16.24
C GLU A 60 -5.56 -6.77 16.06
N LYS A 61 -6.45 -7.02 15.08
CA LYS A 61 -6.94 -8.37 14.76
C LYS A 61 -5.83 -9.31 14.28
N LEU A 62 -4.77 -8.76 13.70
CA LEU A 62 -3.59 -9.49 13.22
C LEU A 62 -2.47 -9.58 14.27
N ASP A 63 -2.71 -9.12 15.50
CA ASP A 63 -1.71 -9.03 16.58
C ASP A 63 -0.46 -8.19 16.21
N ILE A 64 -0.59 -7.26 15.28
CA ILE A 64 0.49 -6.37 14.84
C ILE A 64 0.49 -5.12 15.72
N ARG A 65 1.56 -4.94 16.50
CA ARG A 65 1.75 -3.74 17.32
C ARG A 65 2.14 -2.55 16.46
N TYR A 66 1.51 -1.41 16.72
CA TYR A 66 1.79 -0.16 16.03
C TYR A 66 1.91 1.02 17.01
N LEU A 67 2.60 2.06 16.54
CA LEU A 67 2.66 3.37 17.15
C LEU A 67 1.80 4.33 16.32
N THR A 68 1.23 5.35 16.96
CA THR A 68 0.53 6.44 16.28
C THR A 68 0.84 7.76 16.97
N ASP A 69 0.94 8.83 16.20
CA ASP A 69 1.06 10.21 16.70
C ASP A 69 -0.30 10.92 16.78
N GLY A 70 -1.39 10.20 16.50
CA GLY A 70 -2.76 10.71 16.58
C GLY A 70 -3.30 11.22 15.25
N ASP A 71 -2.46 11.76 14.36
CA ASP A 71 -2.90 12.42 13.12
C ASP A 71 -1.93 12.16 11.96
N GLY A 72 -2.15 11.05 11.26
CA GLY A 72 -1.70 10.92 9.87
C GLY A 72 -1.06 9.60 9.49
N SER A 73 -0.69 8.75 10.45
CA SER A 73 -0.23 7.39 10.13
C SER A 73 -0.21 6.44 11.32
N LEU A 74 -0.11 5.15 11.01
CA LEU A 74 0.22 4.09 11.94
C LEU A 74 1.59 3.52 11.54
N LEU A 75 2.47 3.32 12.52
CA LEU A 75 3.82 2.80 12.28
C LEU A 75 3.99 1.48 13.04
N ALA A 76 4.07 0.37 12.31
CA ALA A 76 4.41 -0.93 12.86
C ALA A 76 5.92 -1.20 12.73
N LEU A 77 6.52 -1.78 13.76
CA LEU A 77 7.98 -1.97 13.86
C LEU A 77 8.34 -3.45 13.94
N TRP A 78 9.23 -3.88 13.04
CA TRP A 78 9.91 -5.17 13.06
C TRP A 78 11.40 -4.95 13.37
N GLU A 79 12.12 -6.06 13.59
CA GLU A 79 13.55 -6.06 13.90
C GLU A 79 14.38 -5.36 12.82
N ARG A 80 14.10 -5.61 11.53
CA ARG A 80 14.91 -5.10 10.40
C ARG A 80 14.24 -3.97 9.60
N HIS A 81 12.96 -3.70 9.83
CA HIS A 81 12.21 -2.71 9.06
C HIS A 81 11.03 -2.12 9.84
N ALA A 82 10.48 -1.03 9.32
CA ALA A 82 9.20 -0.49 9.74
C ALA A 82 8.21 -0.51 8.57
N VAL A 83 6.92 -0.61 8.88
CA VAL A 83 5.83 -0.44 7.91
C VAL A 83 4.94 0.72 8.36
N LEU A 84 4.82 1.71 7.49
CA LEU A 84 3.93 2.85 7.64
C LEU A 84 2.60 2.53 6.96
N PHE A 85 1.50 2.80 7.63
CA PHE A 85 0.14 2.80 7.09
C PHE A 85 -0.38 4.23 7.13
N ALA A 86 -0.79 4.77 6.00
CA ALA A 86 -1.34 6.11 5.87
C ALA A 86 -2.54 6.11 4.91
N LEU A 87 -3.40 7.10 5.07
CA LEU A 87 -4.36 7.47 4.05
C LEU A 87 -3.83 8.73 3.36
N GLU A 88 -3.74 8.68 2.04
CA GLU A 88 -3.31 9.79 1.19
C GLU A 88 -4.37 10.09 0.13
N GLY A 89 -4.22 11.23 -0.55
CA GLY A 89 -5.16 11.71 -1.55
C GLY A 89 -6.03 12.86 -1.03
N PRO A 90 -6.73 13.60 -1.91
CA PRO A 90 -7.54 14.76 -1.52
C PRO A 90 -8.66 14.45 -0.52
N SER A 91 -9.11 13.20 -0.43
CA SER A 91 -10.21 12.74 0.41
C SER A 91 -9.78 11.59 1.34
N ASP A 92 -8.47 11.42 1.59
CA ASP A 92 -7.91 10.30 2.35
C ASP A 92 -8.34 8.92 1.80
N GLU A 93 -8.45 8.83 0.47
CA GLU A 93 -9.05 7.68 -0.21
C GLU A 93 -8.06 6.61 -0.67
N ILE A 94 -6.76 6.87 -0.57
CA ILE A 94 -5.71 5.93 -1.00
C ILE A 94 -5.03 5.36 0.24
N LEU A 95 -5.19 4.06 0.47
CA LEU A 95 -4.41 3.36 1.48
C LEU A 95 -2.98 3.17 0.98
N VAL A 96 -2.03 3.82 1.64
CA VAL A 96 -0.60 3.71 1.38
C VAL A 96 0.04 2.87 2.48
N ILE A 97 0.65 1.76 2.09
CA ILE A 97 1.40 0.88 2.99
C ILE A 97 2.84 0.86 2.51
N ARG A 98 3.76 1.39 3.31
CA ARG A 98 5.16 1.59 2.92
C ARG A 98 6.10 0.91 3.89
N ALA A 99 6.81 -0.09 3.42
CA ALA A 99 7.92 -0.72 4.13
C ALA A 99 9.22 0.08 3.92
N ARG A 100 10.01 0.16 4.99
CA ARG A 100 11.34 0.76 4.99
C ARG A 100 12.28 -0.07 5.85
N PRO A 101 13.30 -0.73 5.28
CA PRO A 101 14.39 -1.30 6.06
C PRO A 101 15.06 -0.23 6.92
N HIS A 102 15.50 -0.60 8.12
CA HIS A 102 16.23 0.34 8.99
C HIS A 102 17.60 0.71 8.41
N ALA A 103 18.21 -0.23 7.67
CA ALA A 103 19.46 -0.04 6.98
C ALA A 103 19.27 0.81 5.70
N THR A 104 20.33 1.53 5.35
CA THR A 104 20.42 2.40 4.19
C THR A 104 21.67 2.04 3.40
N VAL A 105 21.72 2.40 2.12
CA VAL A 105 22.87 2.10 1.25
C VAL A 105 23.75 3.32 1.04
N PRO A 106 25.08 3.14 0.91
CA PRO A 106 25.97 4.24 0.58
C PRO A 106 25.72 4.73 -0.86
N PRO A 107 26.01 6.01 -1.16
CA PRO A 107 25.78 6.59 -2.49
C PRO A 107 26.58 5.88 -3.59
N ASP A 108 27.76 5.34 -3.27
CA ASP A 108 28.59 4.56 -4.20
C ASP A 108 27.89 3.29 -4.72
N TRP A 109 26.82 2.85 -4.05
CA TRP A 109 26.04 1.67 -4.43
C TRP A 109 24.74 2.02 -5.16
N ALA A 110 24.50 3.30 -5.52
CA ALA A 110 23.27 3.75 -6.16
C ALA A 110 22.88 2.91 -7.40
N ASP A 111 23.82 2.73 -8.34
CA ASP A 111 23.56 1.96 -9.57
C ASP A 111 23.20 0.50 -9.29
N ARG A 112 23.85 -0.12 -8.30
CA ARG A 112 23.51 -1.47 -7.86
C ARG A 112 22.11 -1.52 -7.25
N SER A 113 21.81 -0.53 -6.42
CA SER A 113 20.53 -0.42 -5.71
C SER A 113 19.36 -0.31 -6.69
N TYR A 114 19.49 0.52 -7.73
CA TYR A 114 18.47 0.64 -8.78
C TYR A 114 18.21 -0.68 -9.50
N ARG A 115 19.26 -1.45 -9.83
CA ARG A 115 19.10 -2.76 -10.47
C ARG A 115 18.40 -3.77 -9.57
N VAL A 116 18.80 -3.87 -8.30
CA VAL A 116 18.21 -4.81 -7.33
C VAL A 116 16.72 -4.51 -7.12
N VAL A 117 16.39 -3.24 -6.96
CA VAL A 117 15.00 -2.79 -6.78
C VAL A 117 14.17 -2.99 -8.05
N ASN A 118 14.74 -2.74 -9.23
CA ASN A 118 14.05 -3.00 -10.49
C ASN A 118 13.79 -4.50 -10.71
N GLU A 119 14.72 -5.37 -10.30
CA GLU A 119 14.52 -6.82 -10.37
C GLU A 119 13.40 -7.30 -9.44
N TRP A 120 13.31 -6.74 -8.23
CA TRP A 120 12.17 -6.97 -7.34
C TRP A 120 10.85 -6.62 -8.03
N ASN A 121 10.76 -5.41 -8.61
CA ASN A 121 9.55 -4.94 -9.30
C ASN A 121 9.18 -5.82 -10.51
N HIS A 122 10.16 -6.42 -11.16
CA HIS A 122 9.95 -7.30 -12.31
C HIS A 122 9.49 -8.71 -11.91
N THR A 123 9.98 -9.23 -10.79
CA THR A 123 9.80 -10.64 -10.42
C THR A 123 8.77 -10.88 -9.32
N ARG A 124 8.44 -9.87 -8.52
CA ARG A 124 7.54 -9.96 -7.37
C ARG A 124 6.30 -9.09 -7.59
N ARG A 125 5.26 -9.36 -6.79
CA ARG A 125 3.96 -8.68 -6.89
C ARG A 125 3.78 -7.68 -5.76
N PHE A 126 2.74 -6.85 -5.90
CA PHE A 126 2.19 -5.95 -4.89
C PHE A 126 3.02 -4.71 -4.58
N TYR A 127 4.26 -4.88 -4.09
CA TYR A 127 5.09 -3.76 -3.70
C TYR A 127 5.91 -3.23 -4.87
N LYS A 128 5.74 -1.92 -5.14
CA LYS A 128 6.68 -1.14 -5.95
C LYS A 128 7.81 -0.67 -5.04
N ALA A 129 9.03 -1.07 -5.35
CA ALA A 129 10.25 -0.66 -4.66
C ALA A 129 10.97 0.49 -5.38
N TYR A 130 11.64 1.35 -4.60
CA TYR A 130 12.42 2.49 -5.09
C TYR A 130 13.47 2.94 -4.05
N ILE A 131 14.46 3.69 -4.52
CA ILE A 131 15.45 4.36 -3.68
C ILE A 131 14.98 5.80 -3.46
N GLY A 132 14.98 6.25 -2.22
CA GLY A 132 14.61 7.63 -1.89
C GLY A 132 15.79 8.58 -1.88
N ASP A 133 15.47 9.85 -1.64
CA ASP A 133 16.48 10.91 -1.55
C ASP A 133 17.50 10.63 -0.43
N PRO A 134 18.77 11.03 -0.64
CA PRO A 134 19.78 10.90 0.40
C PRO A 134 19.32 11.52 1.71
N THR A 135 19.52 10.78 2.79
CA THR A 135 19.42 11.30 4.16
C THR A 135 20.44 12.42 4.38
N ASP A 136 20.33 13.15 5.50
CA ASP A 136 21.30 14.19 5.89
C ASP A 136 22.75 13.65 6.01
N ARG A 137 22.91 12.34 6.16
CA ARG A 137 24.21 11.64 6.19
C ARG A 137 24.66 11.14 4.82
N GLY A 138 23.97 11.51 3.75
CA GLY A 138 24.23 11.08 2.37
C GLY A 138 23.86 9.63 2.05
N GLN A 139 23.30 8.88 3.02
CA GLN A 139 22.88 7.50 2.80
C GLN A 139 21.54 7.44 2.09
N LEU A 140 21.38 6.51 1.16
CA LEU A 140 20.16 6.33 0.39
C LEU A 140 19.21 5.37 1.10
N PRO A 141 18.00 5.80 1.47
CA PRO A 141 16.97 4.91 2.01
C PRO A 141 16.34 4.06 0.89
N ILE A 142 15.94 2.85 1.24
CA ILE A 142 15.20 1.95 0.36
C ILE A 142 13.75 1.90 0.82
N TYR A 143 12.81 1.90 -0.12
CA TYR A 143 11.39 1.78 0.14
C TYR A 143 10.76 0.72 -0.73
N ALA A 144 9.68 0.13 -0.22
CA ALA A 144 8.74 -0.65 -0.99
C ALA A 144 7.33 -0.31 -0.53
N GLU A 145 6.40 -0.08 -1.45
CA GLU A 145 5.05 0.36 -1.09
C GLU A 145 3.96 -0.29 -1.95
N MET A 146 2.81 -0.51 -1.32
CA MET A 146 1.53 -0.78 -1.95
C MET A 146 0.65 0.47 -1.78
N GLN A 147 -0.06 0.83 -2.84
CA GLN A 147 -1.04 1.91 -2.83
C GLN A 147 -2.35 1.40 -3.42
N VAL A 148 -3.43 1.49 -2.65
CA VAL A 148 -4.74 0.95 -3.05
C VAL A 148 -5.78 2.08 -2.99
N PRO A 149 -6.41 2.44 -4.12
CA PRO A 149 -7.52 3.39 -4.12
C PRO A 149 -8.77 2.71 -3.55
N LEU A 150 -9.37 3.32 -2.52
CA LEU A 150 -10.51 2.80 -1.77
C LEU A 150 -11.65 3.84 -1.66
N LEU A 151 -11.74 4.76 -2.62
CA LEU A 151 -12.74 5.84 -2.67
C LEU A 151 -14.19 5.33 -2.58
N SER A 152 -14.48 4.19 -3.21
CA SER A 152 -15.82 3.58 -3.18
C SER A 152 -16.18 2.91 -1.85
N GLY A 153 -15.26 2.93 -0.88
CA GLY A 153 -15.37 2.19 0.36
C GLY A 153 -14.92 0.74 0.22
N VAL A 154 -14.79 0.10 1.38
CA VAL A 154 -14.25 -1.25 1.53
C VAL A 154 -14.90 -1.90 2.75
N HIS A 155 -14.99 -3.23 2.78
CA HIS A 155 -15.40 -3.98 3.98
C HIS A 155 -14.18 -4.37 4.82
N ASP A 156 -14.35 -4.56 6.13
CA ASP A 156 -13.24 -4.77 7.07
C ASP A 156 -12.37 -5.99 6.73
N ALA A 157 -12.97 -7.07 6.21
CA ALA A 157 -12.22 -8.26 5.82
C ALA A 157 -11.19 -7.98 4.72
N LEU A 158 -11.48 -7.10 3.76
CA LEU A 158 -10.53 -6.72 2.73
C LEU A 158 -9.45 -5.78 3.29
N ILE A 159 -9.77 -4.92 4.27
CA ILE A 159 -8.73 -4.14 4.97
C ILE A 159 -7.75 -5.10 5.65
N ALA A 160 -8.24 -6.10 6.38
CA ALA A 160 -7.40 -7.10 7.04
C ALA A 160 -6.53 -7.89 6.04
N GLU A 161 -7.11 -8.33 4.92
CA GLU A 161 -6.37 -9.03 3.86
C GLU A 161 -5.26 -8.15 3.24
N LEU A 162 -5.55 -6.87 2.99
CA LEU A 162 -4.55 -5.93 2.46
C LEU A 162 -3.42 -5.69 3.47
N VAL A 163 -3.75 -5.52 4.76
CA VAL A 163 -2.76 -5.32 5.84
C VAL A 163 -1.88 -6.55 6.00
N ASP A 164 -2.46 -7.75 6.07
CA ASP A 164 -1.73 -9.01 6.19
C ASP A 164 -0.81 -9.25 4.99
N CYS A 165 -1.37 -9.13 3.78
CA CYS A 165 -0.61 -9.24 2.53
C CYS A 165 0.58 -8.27 2.51
N ALA A 166 0.35 -7.00 2.85
CA ALA A 166 1.40 -6.00 2.87
C ALA A 166 2.49 -6.29 3.93
N ALA A 167 2.11 -6.77 5.11
CA ALA A 167 3.07 -7.17 6.15
C ALA A 167 3.95 -8.36 5.69
N VAL A 168 3.33 -9.38 5.10
CA VAL A 168 4.06 -10.55 4.56
C VAL A 168 4.99 -10.15 3.41
N VAL A 169 4.52 -9.31 2.48
CA VAL A 169 5.34 -8.84 1.36
C VAL A 169 6.46 -7.91 1.84
N ALA A 170 6.25 -7.11 2.89
CA ALA A 170 7.29 -6.29 3.50
C ALA A 170 8.43 -7.13 4.06
N LEU A 171 8.11 -8.22 4.78
CA LEU A 171 9.10 -9.17 5.27
C LEU A 171 9.88 -9.80 4.11
N GLY A 172 9.18 -10.32 3.10
CA GLY A 172 9.81 -10.91 1.92
C GLY A 172 10.70 -9.93 1.14
N PHE A 173 10.33 -8.64 1.09
CA PHE A 173 11.15 -7.60 0.50
C PHE A 173 12.45 -7.39 1.27
N VAL A 174 12.37 -7.34 2.60
CA VAL A 174 13.55 -7.16 3.45
C VAL A 174 14.48 -8.36 3.35
N ASP A 175 13.95 -9.58 3.31
CA ASP A 175 14.74 -10.79 3.14
C ASP A 175 15.42 -10.82 1.76
N TRP A 176 14.68 -10.46 0.70
CA TRP A 176 15.24 -10.28 -0.65
C TRP A 176 16.45 -9.33 -0.66
N LEU A 177 16.39 -8.21 0.07
CA LEU A 177 17.50 -7.26 0.11
C LEU A 177 18.77 -7.81 0.77
N HIS A 178 18.65 -8.73 1.74
CA HIS A 178 19.80 -9.32 2.42
C HIS A 178 20.33 -10.56 1.67
N ASP A 179 19.44 -11.34 1.06
CA ASP A 179 19.79 -12.64 0.48
C ASP A 179 20.11 -12.53 -1.02
N GLU A 180 19.08 -12.56 -1.87
CA GLU A 180 19.23 -12.63 -3.33
C GLU A 180 19.70 -11.29 -3.93
N GLY A 181 19.14 -10.18 -3.45
CA GLY A 181 19.52 -8.82 -3.84
C GLY A 181 20.89 -8.40 -3.30
N ALA A 182 21.33 -9.02 -2.19
CA ALA A 182 22.62 -8.80 -1.52
C ALA A 182 23.02 -7.31 -1.51
N LEU A 183 22.11 -6.46 -1.03
CA LEU A 183 22.22 -5.02 -1.01
C LEU A 183 22.45 -4.48 0.41
N LEU A 184 21.95 -5.19 1.43
CA LEU A 184 22.04 -4.84 2.84
C LEU A 184 22.84 -5.88 3.64
#